data_AF-A0A368Y8V0-F1
#
_entry.id   AF-A0A368Y8V0-F1
#
_cell.length_a   1.000
_cell.length_b   1.000
_cell.length_c   1.000
_cell.angle_alpha   90.00
_cell.angle_beta   90.00
_cell.angle_gamma   90.00
#
_symmetry.space_group_name_H-M   'P 1'
#
loop_
_entity.id
_entity.type
_entity.pdbx_description
1 polymer ?
#
loop_
_entity_poly.entity_id
_entity_poly.type
_entity_poly.pdbx_seq_one_letter_code
_entity_poly.pdbx_strand_id
1 'polypeptide(L)'
;MPAPFVPRPQRLLAALLSVHLALSACAAQAPGSALWPQPAELPPDRAAGTAPVPPQDFAPLQVRPNFRAPSAAHCARPPQMREVLGRGDGQEVAAHRAPSRPRLAAAPAPAAALSKTAPAAAAESALADAVEAAPAAPPQGAGATEAAALPARRAAGPVTAGVVDDNADFAEYLAFRARTQVAHRALDIRERYLLQVRDGQGRAVADAEVLVRSPQGQAAWARTDTAGKLWLHPDAFDARHAHVYEVTARRSGVESRGYLQRGQKSALELRLDAGAPQARARLDLVFLVDATGSMDDEIGKLKASLRSIADEVAGLPSRPDLCFALVAYRDKGDAFVLRSHDFTNDLGAFQRVLDQLRAAGGGDYPEAMNEALHETVHSLAWRGDGATRMVLLLADAPPHLDQGGPQYDEDLKAALGKGIKIFSVGASGLDRQGEYIQRQIAQYTGGRFVFLTYADAQRPASGPGRETVHDVRNYSVQTLDRLIVRLVREELGAL
;
A
#
# COMPACT_ATOMS: atom_id res chain seq x y z
N MET A 1 -48.96 -87.56 12.60
CA MET A 1 -48.55 -86.52 11.64
C MET A 1 -49.13 -85.19 12.13
N PRO A 2 -48.31 -84.21 12.51
CA PRO A 2 -48.75 -83.14 13.42
C PRO A 2 -49.25 -81.86 12.73
N ALA A 3 -50.38 -81.36 13.23
CA ALA A 3 -50.71 -79.93 13.31
C ALA A 3 -50.19 -79.41 14.70
N PRO A 4 -50.54 -78.23 15.27
CA PRO A 4 -51.49 -77.20 14.79
C PRO A 4 -51.10 -75.71 15.10
N PHE A 5 -52.03 -74.77 14.79
CA PHE A 5 -52.42 -73.62 15.65
C PHE A 5 -51.44 -72.42 15.84
N VAL A 6 -51.84 -71.16 16.14
CA VAL A 6 -53.16 -70.43 16.13
C VAL A 6 -52.94 -68.87 16.06
N PRO A 7 -53.90 -67.90 16.24
CA PRO A 7 -54.05 -66.80 15.28
C PRO A 7 -54.19 -65.36 15.87
N ARG A 8 -54.69 -64.41 15.05
CA ARG A 8 -55.38 -63.14 15.42
C ARG A 8 -54.50 -62.03 16.07
N PRO A 9 -55.02 -60.79 16.25
CA PRO A 9 -55.81 -59.97 15.31
C PRO A 9 -55.27 -58.52 15.18
N GLN A 10 -55.83 -57.71 14.28
CA GLN A 10 -55.62 -56.25 14.28
C GLN A 10 -56.70 -55.53 15.12
N ARG A 11 -56.30 -54.59 16.01
CA ARG A 11 -56.66 -53.14 15.97
C ARG A 11 -56.54 -52.40 17.32
N LEU A 12 -56.14 -51.12 17.21
CA LEU A 12 -56.47 -49.94 18.03
C LEU A 12 -55.71 -49.61 19.34
N LEU A 13 -55.54 -48.28 19.49
CA LEU A 13 -55.33 -47.44 20.70
C LEU A 13 -53.92 -47.30 21.34
N ALA A 14 -53.24 -46.25 20.88
CA ALA A 14 -52.62 -45.15 21.66
C ALA A 14 -51.47 -45.40 22.67
N ALA A 15 -50.32 -44.77 22.39
CA ALA A 15 -49.60 -43.95 23.37
C ALA A 15 -48.64 -42.92 22.70
N LEU A 16 -48.65 -41.71 23.24
CA LEU A 16 -47.57 -40.71 23.34
C LEU A 16 -46.37 -40.77 22.36
N LEU A 17 -46.24 -39.73 21.53
CA LEU A 17 -44.98 -39.37 20.86
C LEU A 17 -44.61 -37.92 21.24
N SER A 18 -43.74 -37.78 22.24
CA SER A 18 -43.34 -36.50 22.82
C SER A 18 -42.44 -35.70 21.87
N VAL A 19 -42.85 -34.50 21.48
CA VAL A 19 -42.04 -33.61 20.64
C VAL A 19 -40.99 -32.89 21.48
N HIS A 20 -39.74 -33.34 21.38
CA HIS A 20 -38.58 -32.56 21.82
C HIS A 20 -37.81 -32.05 20.59
N LEU A 21 -38.04 -30.78 20.23
CA LEU A 21 -37.11 -30.05 19.37
C LEU A 21 -35.83 -29.79 20.17
N ALA A 22 -34.80 -30.60 19.93
CA ALA A 22 -33.43 -30.24 20.28
C ALA A 22 -32.95 -29.17 19.28
N LEU A 23 -32.96 -27.89 19.69
CA LEU A 23 -32.19 -26.87 18.98
C LEU A 23 -30.70 -27.14 19.23
N SER A 24 -30.08 -27.91 18.34
CA SER A 24 -28.63 -27.94 18.20
C SER A 24 -28.17 -26.55 17.78
N ALA A 25 -27.83 -25.73 18.77
CA ALA A 25 -27.15 -24.47 18.55
C ALA A 25 -25.75 -24.76 18.01
N CYS A 26 -25.63 -24.85 16.68
CA CYS A 26 -24.35 -24.77 16.00
C CYS A 26 -23.77 -23.38 16.26
N ALA A 27 -23.03 -23.25 17.36
CA ALA A 27 -22.16 -22.13 17.63
C ALA A 27 -21.08 -22.10 16.56
N ALA A 28 -21.40 -21.46 15.43
CA ALA A 28 -20.45 -21.12 14.39
C ALA A 28 -19.44 -20.12 14.99
N GLN A 29 -18.40 -20.66 15.63
CA GLN A 29 -17.22 -19.91 15.97
C GLN A 29 -16.63 -19.40 14.65
N ALA A 30 -16.89 -18.13 14.35
CA ALA A 30 -16.15 -17.42 13.32
C ALA A 30 -14.66 -17.62 13.63
N PRO A 31 -13.80 -17.91 12.63
CA PRO A 31 -12.39 -18.15 12.86
C PRO A 31 -11.79 -16.91 13.53
N GLY A 32 -11.46 -17.03 14.81
CA GLY A 32 -10.93 -15.91 15.60
C GLY A 32 -9.67 -15.40 14.93
N SER A 33 -9.67 -14.14 14.49
CA SER A 33 -8.61 -13.60 13.64
C SER A 33 -7.26 -13.73 14.34
N ALA A 34 -6.44 -14.67 13.89
CA ALA A 34 -5.32 -15.17 14.66
C ALA A 34 -4.26 -14.07 14.87
N LEU A 35 -4.06 -13.71 16.14
CA LEU A 35 -2.83 -13.05 16.57
C LEU A 35 -1.74 -14.12 16.64
N TRP A 36 -1.09 -14.32 15.51
CA TRP A 36 0.33 -14.69 15.45
C TRP A 36 1.11 -13.86 16.50
N PRO A 37 2.14 -14.37 17.20
CA PRO A 37 2.72 -15.70 17.15
C PRO A 37 2.37 -16.55 18.40
N GLN A 38 1.11 -16.93 18.66
CA GLN A 38 0.91 -18.03 19.63
C GLN A 38 1.66 -19.27 19.10
N PRO A 39 2.64 -19.83 19.84
CA PRO A 39 3.35 -21.01 19.40
C PRO A 39 2.35 -22.14 19.23
N ALA A 40 2.51 -22.95 18.19
CA ALA A 40 1.82 -24.23 18.17
C ALA A 40 2.40 -25.08 19.30
N GLU A 41 1.56 -25.74 20.09
CA GLU A 41 2.04 -26.78 20.99
C GLU A 41 2.69 -27.88 20.13
N LEU A 42 3.96 -28.16 20.38
CA LEU A 42 4.71 -29.16 19.62
C LEU A 42 4.02 -30.53 19.78
N PRO A 43 3.61 -31.19 18.69
CA PRO A 43 3.16 -32.57 18.76
C PRO A 43 4.28 -33.43 19.37
N PRO A 44 3.97 -34.38 20.28
CA PRO A 44 4.98 -35.19 20.93
C PRO A 44 5.71 -36.09 19.92
N ASP A 45 6.94 -35.66 19.59
CA ASP A 45 8.06 -36.33 18.94
C ASP A 45 7.78 -37.17 17.67
N ARG A 46 8.31 -36.68 16.52
CA ARG A 46 8.60 -37.50 15.33
C ARG A 46 9.98 -37.19 14.72
N ALA A 47 11.01 -37.36 15.54
CA ALA A 47 12.30 -37.94 15.21
C ALA A 47 13.18 -37.36 14.06
N ALA A 48 14.47 -37.20 14.42
CA ALA A 48 15.64 -37.39 13.55
C ALA A 48 15.96 -36.32 12.47
N GLY A 49 16.15 -35.08 12.91
CA GLY A 49 17.20 -34.20 12.38
C GLY A 49 17.96 -33.57 13.55
N THR A 50 19.29 -33.39 13.46
CA THR A 50 20.09 -32.82 14.56
C THR A 50 19.88 -31.31 14.67
N ALA A 51 18.75 -30.90 15.26
CA ALA A 51 18.55 -29.52 15.69
C ALA A 51 19.64 -29.14 16.72
N PRO A 52 20.28 -27.96 16.61
CA PRO A 52 21.21 -27.51 17.63
C PRO A 52 20.50 -27.36 18.97
N VAL A 53 21.13 -27.85 20.04
CA VAL A 53 20.66 -27.65 21.42
C VAL A 53 20.52 -26.13 21.67
N PRO A 54 19.38 -25.65 22.21
CA PRO A 54 19.17 -24.22 22.39
C PRO A 54 20.26 -23.59 23.26
N PRO A 55 20.98 -22.56 22.77
CA PRO A 55 21.92 -21.82 23.58
C PRO A 55 21.15 -20.92 24.56
N GLN A 56 20.98 -21.41 25.79
CA GLN A 56 20.28 -20.78 26.93
C GLN A 56 18.75 -20.78 26.81
N ASP A 57 18.08 -20.63 27.96
CA ASP A 57 16.63 -20.49 28.05
C ASP A 57 16.18 -19.14 27.47
N PHE A 58 15.63 -19.16 26.25
CA PHE A 58 15.05 -17.97 25.63
C PHE A 58 13.82 -17.50 26.43
N ALA A 59 13.90 -16.28 26.96
CA ALA A 59 12.83 -15.68 27.74
C ALA A 59 11.50 -15.58 26.96
N PRO A 60 10.35 -15.53 27.65
CA PRO A 60 9.05 -15.26 27.03
C PRO A 60 9.07 -13.98 26.21
N LEU A 61 8.28 -13.95 25.12
CA LEU A 61 8.19 -12.78 24.23
C LEU A 61 7.70 -11.55 25.01
N GLN A 62 8.54 -10.51 25.04
CA GLN A 62 8.26 -9.22 25.67
C GLN A 62 7.44 -8.31 24.75
N VAL A 63 7.50 -8.55 23.45
CA VAL A 63 6.79 -7.81 22.39
C VAL A 63 5.69 -8.68 21.77
N ARG A 64 4.67 -8.02 21.23
CA ARG A 64 3.59 -8.63 20.42
C ARG A 64 3.55 -7.93 19.06
N PRO A 65 3.14 -8.60 17.97
CA PRO A 65 3.02 -7.94 16.68
C PRO A 65 1.93 -6.88 16.72
N ASN A 66 2.18 -5.79 16.03
CA ASN A 66 1.26 -4.70 15.78
C ASN A 66 0.23 -5.02 14.66
N PHE A 67 0.04 -6.30 14.30
CA PHE A 67 -0.76 -6.73 13.16
C PHE A 67 -1.53 -8.05 13.39
N ARG A 68 -2.62 -8.25 12.63
CA ARG A 68 -3.33 -9.54 12.49
C ARG A 68 -2.86 -10.26 11.22
N ALA A 69 -2.79 -11.59 11.23
CA ALA A 69 -2.35 -12.36 10.07
C ALA A 69 -3.31 -12.20 8.85
N PRO A 70 -2.79 -12.16 7.61
CA PRO A 70 -3.62 -12.20 6.39
C PRO A 70 -4.50 -13.47 6.40
N SER A 71 -5.78 -13.33 6.11
CA SER A 71 -6.77 -14.37 6.43
C SER A 71 -7.98 -14.44 5.50
N ALA A 72 -8.08 -13.56 4.48
CA ALA A 72 -9.15 -13.69 3.49
C ALA A 72 -8.94 -14.94 2.61
N ALA A 73 -10.02 -15.70 2.36
CA ALA A 73 -9.97 -16.84 1.45
C ALA A 73 -9.92 -16.40 -0.02
N HIS A 74 -10.72 -15.39 -0.37
CA HIS A 74 -10.92 -14.88 -1.73
C HIS A 74 -11.31 -13.39 -1.73
N CYS A 75 -11.21 -12.75 -2.89
CA CYS A 75 -11.75 -11.41 -3.17
C CYS A 75 -12.94 -11.43 -4.15
N ALA A 76 -13.65 -12.55 -4.27
CA ALA A 76 -14.82 -12.70 -5.16
C ALA A 76 -16.05 -11.90 -4.65
N ARG A 77 -16.03 -10.59 -4.87
CA ARG A 77 -17.04 -9.60 -4.46
C ARG A 77 -16.86 -8.29 -5.25
N PRO A 78 -17.88 -7.41 -5.34
CA PRO A 78 -17.71 -6.04 -5.80
C PRO A 78 -16.73 -5.25 -4.89
N PRO A 79 -16.02 -4.22 -5.40
CA PRO A 79 -15.23 -3.32 -4.56
C PRO A 79 -16.09 -2.67 -3.47
N GLN A 80 -15.65 -2.79 -2.22
CA GLN A 80 -16.32 -2.13 -1.08
C GLN A 80 -15.51 -0.88 -0.71
N MET A 81 -16.16 0.29 -0.74
CA MET A 81 -15.52 1.57 -0.44
C MET A 81 -15.67 1.93 1.05
N ARG A 82 -14.58 2.42 1.64
CA ARG A 82 -14.54 3.13 2.93
C ARG A 82 -13.85 4.48 2.74
N GLU A 83 -14.39 5.51 3.38
CA GLU A 83 -13.87 6.88 3.37
C GLU A 83 -13.55 7.31 4.81
N VAL A 84 -12.49 8.11 4.96
CA VAL A 84 -12.19 8.86 6.19
C VAL A 84 -12.21 10.34 5.81
N LEU A 85 -13.13 11.10 6.40
CA LEU A 85 -13.32 12.52 6.08
C LEU A 85 -12.12 13.35 6.53
N GLY A 86 -11.74 14.38 5.74
CA GLY A 86 -10.63 15.27 6.07
C GLY A 86 -10.92 16.20 7.26
N ARG A 87 -12.21 16.39 7.58
CA ARG A 87 -12.67 17.12 8.77
C ARG A 87 -13.14 16.12 9.82
N GLY A 88 -12.56 16.19 11.03
CA GLY A 88 -12.90 15.30 12.12
C GLY A 88 -14.35 15.46 12.61
N ASP A 89 -14.86 14.41 13.27
CA ASP A 89 -16.27 14.21 13.68
C ASP A 89 -16.79 15.15 14.80
N GLY A 90 -16.36 16.41 14.81
CA GLY A 90 -16.64 17.40 15.86
C GLY A 90 -17.10 18.77 15.37
N GLN A 91 -17.30 18.99 14.06
CA GLN A 91 -17.90 20.21 13.52
C GLN A 91 -19.22 19.91 12.79
N GLU A 92 -20.33 19.97 13.54
CA GLU A 92 -21.65 20.15 12.92
C GLU A 92 -21.62 21.42 12.05
N VAL A 93 -21.97 21.27 10.77
CA VAL A 93 -22.16 22.42 9.88
C VAL A 93 -23.45 23.12 10.29
N ALA A 94 -23.33 24.12 11.15
CA ALA A 94 -24.40 25.02 11.54
C ALA A 94 -24.91 25.80 10.32
N ALA A 95 -25.82 25.18 9.56
CA ALA A 95 -26.26 25.63 8.25
C ALA A 95 -26.85 27.05 8.31
N HIS A 96 -26.07 28.04 7.87
CA HIS A 96 -26.46 29.45 7.83
C HIS A 96 -27.49 29.70 6.73
N ARG A 97 -28.71 29.26 7.00
CA ARG A 97 -29.92 29.46 6.20
C ARG A 97 -30.32 30.93 6.26
N ALA A 98 -29.71 31.75 5.41
CA ALA A 98 -29.90 33.20 5.37
C ALA A 98 -31.39 33.58 5.30
N PRO A 99 -31.94 34.33 6.27
CA PRO A 99 -33.33 34.75 6.26
C PRO A 99 -33.53 35.95 5.33
N SER A 100 -34.26 35.76 4.24
CA SER A 100 -34.62 36.83 3.31
C SER A 100 -35.66 37.78 3.92
N ARG A 101 -35.33 39.08 4.01
CA ARG A 101 -36.27 40.17 4.35
C ARG A 101 -36.06 41.42 3.46
N PRO A 102 -37.08 42.27 3.31
CA PRO A 102 -37.29 43.02 2.05
C PRO A 102 -36.73 44.45 2.01
N ARG A 103 -36.75 45.03 0.80
CA ARG A 103 -36.45 46.45 0.51
C ARG A 103 -37.39 47.42 1.24
N LEU A 104 -36.84 48.53 1.73
CA LEU A 104 -37.47 49.86 1.84
C LEU A 104 -36.36 50.95 1.85
N ALA A 105 -36.70 52.25 1.84
CA ALA A 105 -35.91 53.26 1.13
C ALA A 105 -35.26 54.40 1.96
N ALA A 106 -34.13 54.90 1.41
CA ALA A 106 -33.64 56.29 1.34
C ALA A 106 -33.34 57.14 2.61
N ALA A 107 -32.04 57.37 2.85
CA ALA A 107 -31.36 58.67 3.12
C ALA A 107 -31.72 59.50 4.40
N PRO A 108 -30.93 60.55 4.77
CA PRO A 108 -29.60 60.99 4.32
C PRO A 108 -28.53 60.99 5.45
N ALA A 109 -27.38 61.64 5.24
CA ALA A 109 -26.23 61.70 6.18
C ALA A 109 -25.97 63.12 6.76
N PRO A 110 -25.18 63.23 7.84
CA PRO A 110 -24.36 64.41 8.17
C PRO A 110 -22.84 64.12 8.06
N ALA A 111 -21.96 65.13 8.30
CA ALA A 111 -20.55 65.12 7.88
C ALA A 111 -19.54 65.71 8.91
N ALA A 112 -18.24 65.71 8.53
CA ALA A 112 -17.04 66.20 9.26
C ALA A 112 -16.59 65.30 10.46
N ALA A 113 -15.34 65.27 10.96
CA ALA A 113 -14.06 65.99 10.71
C ALA A 113 -12.88 65.12 11.28
N LEU A 114 -11.55 65.39 11.26
CA LEU A 114 -10.65 66.40 10.65
C LEU A 114 -9.15 65.94 10.81
N SER A 115 -8.28 66.02 9.79
CA SER A 115 -6.79 65.85 9.87
C SER A 115 -6.26 64.45 10.34
N LYS A 116 -5.01 63.98 10.16
CA LYS A 116 -3.74 64.34 9.46
C LYS A 116 -2.85 63.04 9.44
N THR A 117 -1.73 62.83 8.73
CA THR A 117 -0.83 63.65 7.87
C THR A 117 -0.25 62.75 6.74
N ALA A 118 0.71 63.22 5.94
CA ALA A 118 1.60 62.44 5.06
C ALA A 118 3.10 62.74 5.44
N PRO A 119 4.16 62.25 4.74
CA PRO A 119 4.40 62.45 3.30
C PRO A 119 4.78 61.17 2.51
N ALA A 120 4.91 61.32 1.19
CA ALA A 120 5.44 60.32 0.26
C ALA A 120 6.73 60.83 -0.42
N ALA A 121 7.39 59.97 -1.20
CA ALA A 121 8.38 60.35 -2.21
C ALA A 121 7.95 59.74 -3.57
N ALA A 122 8.27 60.41 -4.68
CA ALA A 122 7.70 60.11 -6.00
C ALA A 122 8.75 60.18 -7.12
N ALA A 123 8.39 59.63 -8.29
CA ALA A 123 9.05 59.89 -9.57
C ALA A 123 8.01 59.91 -10.71
N GLU A 124 8.15 60.89 -11.59
CA GLU A 124 7.33 61.23 -12.77
C GLU A 124 8.03 60.73 -14.06
N SER A 125 7.61 60.99 -15.31
CA SER A 125 6.30 61.06 -16.01
C SER A 125 6.56 61.49 -17.48
N ALA A 126 5.88 60.92 -18.48
CA ALA A 126 5.60 61.48 -19.84
C ALA A 126 4.87 60.38 -20.67
N LEU A 127 3.69 60.50 -21.30
CA LEU A 127 3.01 61.51 -22.15
C LEU A 127 3.50 61.62 -23.62
N ALA A 128 2.62 61.25 -24.55
CA ALA A 128 2.52 61.71 -25.95
C ALA A 128 1.09 61.48 -26.50
N ASP A 129 0.59 62.42 -27.30
CA ASP A 129 -0.82 62.71 -27.67
C ASP A 129 -1.66 61.67 -28.47
N ALA A 130 -2.93 62.04 -28.75
CA ALA A 130 -3.91 61.29 -29.55
C ALA A 130 -4.75 62.20 -30.50
N VAL A 131 -5.14 61.67 -31.67
CA VAL A 131 -6.01 62.30 -32.71
C VAL A 131 -6.79 61.18 -33.42
N GLU A 132 -8.09 60.95 -33.13
CA GLU A 132 -9.31 61.38 -33.86
C GLU A 132 -9.86 60.31 -34.84
N ALA A 133 -11.10 60.39 -35.34
CA ALA A 133 -11.87 59.19 -35.78
C ALA A 133 -12.96 59.34 -36.89
N ALA A 134 -13.29 58.19 -37.52
CA ALA A 134 -14.50 57.85 -38.32
C ALA A 134 -14.61 58.46 -39.75
N PRO A 135 -15.52 57.99 -40.68
CA PRO A 135 -16.60 56.98 -40.53
C PRO A 135 -16.70 55.86 -41.65
N ALA A 136 -17.88 55.20 -41.72
CA ALA A 136 -18.32 53.99 -42.48
C ALA A 136 -18.16 53.99 -44.03
N ALA A 137 -18.44 52.93 -44.85
CA ALA A 137 -19.46 51.86 -44.75
C ALA A 137 -19.15 50.58 -45.65
N PRO A 138 -20.03 49.52 -45.71
CA PRO A 138 -19.76 48.15 -46.24
C PRO A 138 -20.16 47.98 -47.77
N PRO A 139 -20.18 46.78 -48.46
CA PRO A 139 -20.35 45.40 -47.93
C PRO A 139 -19.82 44.15 -48.72
N GLN A 140 -20.21 42.97 -48.20
CA GLN A 140 -20.30 41.61 -48.80
C GLN A 140 -19.02 40.74 -48.93
N GLY A 141 -19.15 39.49 -48.46
CA GLY A 141 -18.14 38.43 -48.51
C GLY A 141 -18.47 37.31 -47.52
N ALA A 142 -19.32 36.35 -47.92
CA ALA A 142 -19.79 35.30 -47.00
C ALA A 142 -18.78 34.13 -46.93
N GLY A 143 -18.27 33.86 -45.72
CA GLY A 143 -17.49 32.66 -45.40
C GLY A 143 -17.78 32.25 -43.96
N ALA A 144 -18.24 31.01 -43.76
CA ALA A 144 -18.52 30.49 -42.43
C ALA A 144 -17.21 30.08 -41.76
N THR A 145 -16.79 30.82 -40.73
CA THR A 145 -15.71 30.41 -39.83
C THR A 145 -16.26 29.46 -38.76
N GLU A 146 -15.54 28.37 -38.53
CA GLU A 146 -15.97 27.29 -37.63
C GLU A 146 -16.06 27.77 -36.18
N ALA A 147 -17.06 27.27 -35.45
CA ALA A 147 -17.10 27.43 -34.00
C ALA A 147 -15.86 26.74 -33.40
N ALA A 148 -14.99 27.52 -32.75
CA ALA A 148 -13.72 27.03 -32.25
C ALA A 148 -13.91 25.82 -31.33
N ALA A 149 -13.51 24.64 -31.80
CA ALA A 149 -13.60 23.42 -31.03
C ALA A 149 -12.75 23.55 -29.77
N LEU A 150 -13.33 23.20 -28.62
CA LEU A 150 -12.59 23.04 -27.38
C LEU A 150 -11.39 22.12 -27.64
N PRO A 151 -10.16 22.49 -27.21
CA PRO A 151 -8.97 21.72 -27.55
C PRO A 151 -9.14 20.29 -27.05
N ALA A 152 -9.18 19.33 -27.99
CA ALA A 152 -9.32 17.93 -27.68
C ALA A 152 -8.21 17.55 -26.69
N ARG A 153 -8.60 16.94 -25.54
CA ARG A 153 -7.65 16.43 -24.55
C ARG A 153 -6.60 15.60 -25.28
N ARG A 154 -5.36 16.09 -25.34
CA ARG A 154 -4.23 15.33 -25.87
C ARG A 154 -4.23 13.98 -25.17
N ALA A 155 -4.21 12.90 -25.95
CA ALA A 155 -4.01 11.57 -25.39
C ALA A 155 -2.70 11.61 -24.57
N ALA A 156 -2.77 11.19 -23.31
CA ALA A 156 -1.62 11.26 -22.43
C ALA A 156 -0.45 10.46 -23.05
N GLY A 157 0.71 11.10 -23.14
CA GLY A 157 1.93 10.42 -23.59
C GLY A 157 2.28 9.27 -22.63
N PRO A 158 3.00 8.24 -23.10
CA PRO A 158 3.40 7.13 -22.24
C PRO A 158 4.25 7.65 -21.08
N VAL A 159 3.96 7.19 -19.86
CA VAL A 159 4.78 7.52 -18.69
C VAL A 159 6.06 6.69 -18.71
N THR A 160 7.23 7.32 -18.66
CA THR A 160 8.53 6.64 -18.54
C THR A 160 9.02 6.60 -17.10
N ALA A 161 9.68 5.50 -16.74
CA ALA A 161 10.22 5.27 -15.41
C ALA A 161 11.55 4.52 -15.42
N GLY A 162 12.37 4.78 -14.40
CA GLY A 162 13.53 3.99 -14.00
C GLY A 162 13.25 3.20 -12.72
N VAL A 163 14.21 2.37 -12.29
CA VAL A 163 14.13 1.60 -11.04
C VAL A 163 15.53 1.35 -10.46
N VAL A 164 15.63 1.37 -9.13
CA VAL A 164 16.79 0.87 -8.37
C VAL A 164 16.35 -0.24 -7.41
N ASP A 165 17.24 -1.20 -7.19
CA ASP A 165 17.07 -2.30 -6.23
C ASP A 165 18.05 -2.08 -5.06
N ASP A 166 17.61 -1.29 -4.08
CA ASP A 166 18.35 -1.00 -2.84
C ASP A 166 18.57 -2.25 -1.97
N ASN A 167 17.91 -3.37 -2.26
CA ASN A 167 18.20 -4.66 -1.64
C ASN A 167 19.33 -5.42 -2.35
N ALA A 168 19.50 -5.23 -3.65
CA ALA A 168 20.60 -5.79 -4.44
C ALA A 168 21.90 -4.98 -4.23
N ASP A 169 21.91 -3.68 -4.51
CA ASP A 169 23.06 -2.80 -4.24
C ASP A 169 22.94 -2.12 -2.87
N PHE A 170 22.98 -2.96 -1.85
CA PHE A 170 22.82 -2.54 -0.46
C PHE A 170 23.98 -1.68 0.07
N ALA A 171 25.17 -1.79 -0.54
CA ALA A 171 26.31 -0.96 -0.18
C ALA A 171 26.10 0.49 -0.63
N GLU A 172 25.65 0.69 -1.87
CA GLU A 172 25.27 2.02 -2.37
C GLU A 172 24.02 2.57 -1.65
N TYR A 173 23.05 1.71 -1.29
CA TYR A 173 21.92 2.15 -0.46
C TYR A 173 22.34 2.67 0.92
N LEU A 174 23.26 1.98 1.61
CA LEU A 174 23.83 2.49 2.87
C LEU A 174 24.62 3.80 2.67
N ALA A 175 25.34 3.94 1.55
CA ALA A 175 26.03 5.18 1.20
C ALA A 175 25.05 6.33 0.89
N PHE A 176 23.92 6.04 0.23
CA PHE A 176 22.80 6.99 0.04
C PHE A 176 22.21 7.42 1.39
N ARG A 177 21.88 6.47 2.28
CA ARG A 177 21.37 6.79 3.62
C ARG A 177 22.35 7.63 4.45
N ALA A 178 23.66 7.47 4.25
CA ALA A 178 24.69 8.24 4.95
C ALA A 178 24.85 9.67 4.42
N ARG A 179 24.72 9.90 3.10
CA ARG A 179 24.87 11.24 2.49
C ARG A 179 23.57 12.05 2.45
N THR A 180 22.41 11.40 2.42
CA THR A 180 21.09 12.05 2.39
C THR A 180 20.60 12.33 3.82
N GLN A 181 21.08 13.43 4.39
CA GLN A 181 20.71 13.89 5.74
C GLN A 181 19.36 14.62 5.72
N VAL A 182 18.27 13.88 5.98
CA VAL A 182 16.89 14.38 6.04
C VAL A 182 16.18 13.85 7.29
N ALA A 183 15.13 14.54 7.74
CA ALA A 183 14.29 14.03 8.83
C ALA A 183 13.49 12.80 8.35
N HIS A 184 13.50 11.72 9.12
CA HIS A 184 12.85 10.44 8.80
C HIS A 184 12.63 9.64 10.10
N ARG A 185 11.81 8.57 10.05
CA ARG A 185 11.68 7.61 11.16
C ARG A 185 12.82 6.59 11.10
N ALA A 186 13.47 6.36 12.24
CA ALA A 186 14.69 5.58 12.30
C ALA A 186 14.44 4.06 12.28
N LEU A 187 14.80 3.41 11.17
CA LEU A 187 14.98 1.95 11.12
C LEU A 187 16.46 1.63 10.94
N ASP A 188 17.04 0.88 11.89
CA ASP A 188 18.40 0.39 11.78
C ASP A 188 18.45 -0.95 11.04
N ILE A 189 18.89 -0.86 9.80
CA ILE A 189 19.03 -1.96 8.85
C ILE A 189 20.50 -2.26 8.54
N ARG A 190 21.44 -1.54 9.16
CA ARG A 190 22.88 -1.57 8.82
C ARG A 190 23.46 -2.98 8.88
N GLU A 191 23.02 -3.77 9.85
CA GLU A 191 23.26 -5.20 9.91
C GLU A 191 22.08 -5.96 9.27
N ARG A 192 22.38 -6.89 8.35
CA ARG A 192 21.37 -7.77 7.74
C ARG A 192 21.90 -9.18 7.44
N TYR A 193 21.01 -10.17 7.49
CA TYR A 193 21.31 -11.57 7.15
C TYR A 193 20.26 -12.14 6.22
N LEU A 194 20.68 -13.02 5.30
CA LEU A 194 19.76 -13.74 4.43
C LEU A 194 19.24 -14.99 5.16
N LEU A 195 17.92 -15.09 5.31
CA LEU A 195 17.23 -16.35 5.54
C LEU A 195 16.84 -16.97 4.20
N GLN A 196 17.00 -18.28 4.06
CA GLN A 196 16.42 -19.09 2.99
C GLN A 196 15.60 -20.22 3.62
N VAL A 197 14.33 -20.36 3.23
CA VAL A 197 13.47 -21.48 3.62
C VAL A 197 13.22 -22.34 2.39
N ARG A 198 13.62 -23.61 2.47
CA ARG A 198 13.55 -24.59 1.37
C ARG A 198 12.84 -25.86 1.80
N ASP A 199 12.19 -26.54 0.86
CA ASP A 199 11.65 -27.88 1.12
C ASP A 199 12.72 -28.97 0.99
N GLY A 200 12.34 -30.22 1.23
CA GLY A 200 13.22 -31.36 1.14
C GLY A 200 13.70 -31.75 -0.25
N GLN A 201 13.18 -31.10 -1.30
CA GLN A 201 13.64 -31.18 -2.68
C GLN A 201 14.49 -29.95 -3.06
N GLY A 202 14.76 -29.04 -2.11
CA GLY A 202 15.54 -27.81 -2.29
C GLY A 202 14.75 -26.65 -2.92
N ARG A 203 13.45 -26.80 -3.17
CA ARG A 203 12.59 -25.77 -3.76
C ARG A 203 12.31 -24.65 -2.77
N ALA A 204 11.99 -23.46 -3.27
CA ALA A 204 11.62 -22.30 -2.44
C ALA A 204 10.32 -22.54 -1.67
N VAL A 205 10.24 -22.06 -0.43
CA VAL A 205 9.02 -22.11 0.39
C VAL A 205 8.51 -20.69 0.62
N ALA A 206 7.61 -20.25 -0.26
CA ALA A 206 7.02 -18.91 -0.27
C ALA A 206 5.87 -18.72 0.73
N ASP A 207 5.72 -17.50 1.26
CA ASP A 207 4.72 -17.11 2.28
C ASP A 207 4.83 -17.97 3.58
N ALA A 208 6.03 -18.44 3.91
CA ALA A 208 6.29 -19.05 5.22
C ALA A 208 6.35 -17.97 6.29
N GLU A 209 5.67 -18.20 7.41
CA GLU A 209 5.59 -17.31 8.56
C GLU A 209 6.89 -17.39 9.35
N VAL A 210 7.58 -16.26 9.57
CA VAL A 210 8.87 -16.22 10.27
C VAL A 210 8.76 -15.45 11.57
N LEU A 211 9.24 -16.05 12.66
CA LEU A 211 9.51 -15.43 13.95
C LEU A 211 11.02 -15.45 14.18
N VAL A 212 11.60 -14.27 14.46
CA VAL A 212 12.96 -14.16 15.02
C VAL A 212 12.83 -13.68 16.46
N ARG A 213 13.50 -14.33 17.41
CA ARG A 213 13.56 -13.88 18.82
C ARG A 213 14.97 -13.84 19.37
N SER A 214 15.27 -12.86 20.23
CA SER A 214 16.49 -12.80 21.05
C SER A 214 16.30 -13.58 22.36
N PRO A 215 17.39 -13.98 23.06
CA PRO A 215 17.30 -14.67 24.34
C PRO A 215 16.57 -13.86 25.43
N GLN A 216 16.52 -12.53 25.27
CA GLN A 216 15.82 -11.61 26.18
C GLN A 216 14.35 -11.38 25.79
N GLY A 217 13.81 -12.10 24.80
CA GLY A 217 12.39 -12.04 24.42
C GLY A 217 12.00 -10.86 23.53
N GLN A 218 12.96 -10.10 22.99
CA GLN A 218 12.71 -9.18 21.88
C GLN A 218 12.50 -9.99 20.60
N ALA A 219 11.62 -9.56 19.70
CA ALA A 219 11.28 -10.31 18.50
C ALA A 219 10.80 -9.45 17.33
N ALA A 220 10.94 -10.02 16.13
CA ALA A 220 10.34 -9.51 14.91
C ALA A 220 9.63 -10.64 14.15
N TRP A 221 8.72 -10.22 13.26
CA TRP A 221 7.91 -11.11 12.45
C TRP A 221 8.01 -10.71 10.99
N ALA A 222 8.03 -11.72 10.13
CA ALA A 222 8.22 -11.56 8.71
C ALA A 222 7.56 -12.70 7.95
N ARG A 223 7.58 -12.64 6.61
CA ARG A 223 7.33 -13.80 5.77
C ARG A 223 8.39 -13.94 4.69
N THR A 224 8.59 -15.16 4.20
CA THR A 224 9.43 -15.39 3.02
C THR A 224 8.75 -14.91 1.74
N ASP A 225 9.54 -14.37 0.83
CA ASP A 225 9.09 -14.03 -0.52
C ASP A 225 8.89 -15.27 -1.41
N THR A 226 8.51 -15.04 -2.66
CA THR A 226 8.28 -16.09 -3.66
C THR A 226 9.51 -16.99 -3.88
N ALA A 227 10.72 -16.46 -3.74
CA ALA A 227 11.97 -17.21 -3.84
C ALA A 227 12.37 -17.92 -2.53
N GLY A 228 11.50 -17.92 -1.51
CA GLY A 228 11.75 -18.52 -0.20
C GLY A 228 12.75 -17.72 0.66
N LYS A 229 12.97 -16.45 0.34
CA LYS A 229 14.02 -15.61 0.94
C LYS A 229 13.43 -14.52 1.85
N LEU A 230 14.26 -14.04 2.75
CA LEU A 230 13.97 -12.90 3.62
C LEU A 230 15.27 -12.26 4.10
N TRP A 231 15.35 -10.93 4.12
CA TRP A 231 16.39 -10.20 4.85
C TRP A 231 15.97 -9.98 6.30
N LEU A 232 16.77 -10.49 7.23
CA LEU A 232 16.60 -10.27 8.67
C LEU A 232 17.44 -9.08 9.10
N HIS A 233 16.83 -8.13 9.81
CA HIS A 233 17.47 -6.92 10.35
C HIS A 233 17.38 -6.90 11.88
N PRO A 234 18.33 -7.50 12.61
CA PRO A 234 18.24 -7.62 14.08
C PRO A 234 18.16 -6.27 14.81
N ASP A 235 18.92 -5.29 14.35
CA ASP A 235 19.03 -3.98 15.00
C ASP A 235 17.75 -3.13 14.83
N ALA A 236 16.83 -3.53 13.94
CA ALA A 236 15.51 -2.91 13.78
C ALA A 236 14.49 -3.32 14.87
N PHE A 237 14.81 -4.30 15.72
CA PHE A 237 13.93 -4.75 16.81
C PHE A 237 14.64 -5.10 18.13
N ASP A 238 15.94 -5.41 18.12
CA ASP A 238 16.71 -5.78 19.32
C ASP A 238 17.87 -4.80 19.59
N ALA A 239 17.56 -3.69 20.26
CA ALA A 239 18.53 -2.70 20.73
C ALA A 239 19.50 -3.23 21.83
N ARG A 240 19.41 -4.52 22.20
CA ARG A 240 20.41 -5.19 23.07
C ARG A 240 21.49 -5.92 22.25
N HIS A 241 21.35 -5.96 20.93
CA HIS A 241 22.31 -6.52 19.98
C HIS A 241 22.79 -7.95 20.34
N ALA A 242 21.87 -8.86 20.64
CA ALA A 242 22.20 -10.24 21.00
C ALA A 242 23.12 -10.92 19.98
N HIS A 243 24.02 -11.79 20.48
CA HIS A 243 24.96 -12.55 19.65
C HIS A 243 24.31 -13.73 18.90
N VAL A 244 23.14 -14.19 19.36
CA VAL A 244 22.39 -15.30 18.74
C VAL A 244 20.90 -15.00 18.80
N TYR A 245 20.18 -15.35 17.73
CA TYR A 245 18.73 -15.29 17.65
C TYR A 245 18.19 -16.67 17.26
N GLU A 246 17.09 -17.11 17.87
CA GLU A 246 16.32 -18.25 17.36
C GLU A 246 15.46 -17.74 16.19
N VAL A 247 15.51 -18.46 15.07
CA VAL A 247 14.68 -18.21 13.89
C VAL A 247 13.80 -19.44 13.67
N THR A 248 12.50 -19.21 13.70
CA THR A 248 11.46 -20.23 13.54
C THR A 248 10.62 -19.88 12.31
N ALA A 249 10.51 -20.81 11.37
CA ALA A 249 9.70 -20.68 10.15
C ALA A 249 8.56 -21.71 10.15
N ARG A 250 7.33 -21.26 9.91
CA ARG A 250 6.12 -22.09 9.92
C ARG A 250 5.34 -21.95 8.62
N ARG A 251 4.74 -23.04 8.12
CA ARG A 251 3.81 -23.01 6.98
C ARG A 251 2.93 -24.25 6.99
N SER A 252 1.62 -24.08 6.75
CA SER A 252 0.65 -25.19 6.68
C SER A 252 0.69 -26.16 7.88
N GLY A 253 0.98 -25.63 9.08
CA GLY A 253 1.11 -26.41 10.32
C GLY A 253 2.47 -27.08 10.56
N VAL A 254 3.37 -27.09 9.58
CA VAL A 254 4.76 -27.57 9.74
C VAL A 254 5.63 -26.43 10.27
N GLU A 255 6.56 -26.71 11.17
CA GLU A 255 7.56 -25.77 11.72
C GLU A 255 8.99 -26.27 11.44
N SER A 256 9.93 -25.34 11.25
CA SER A 256 11.37 -25.56 11.17
C SER A 256 12.11 -24.46 11.94
N ARG A 257 13.24 -24.80 12.55
CA ARG A 257 13.94 -23.92 13.50
C ARG A 257 15.45 -24.00 13.33
N GLY A 258 16.11 -22.85 13.49
CA GLY A 258 17.56 -22.74 13.52
C GLY A 258 18.00 -21.49 14.29
N TYR A 259 19.29 -21.21 14.27
CA TYR A 259 19.88 -20.09 15.02
C TYR A 259 20.72 -19.21 14.11
N LEU A 260 20.42 -17.91 14.11
CA LEU A 260 21.21 -16.87 13.47
C LEU A 260 22.30 -16.41 14.44
N GLN A 261 23.58 -16.54 14.05
CA GLN A 261 24.71 -16.01 14.81
C GLN A 261 25.13 -14.65 14.27
N ARG A 262 25.24 -13.64 15.15
CA ARG A 262 25.68 -12.29 14.78
C ARG A 262 27.11 -12.35 14.21
N GLY A 263 27.30 -11.76 13.03
CA GLY A 263 28.54 -11.76 12.27
C GLY A 263 28.63 -12.81 11.15
N GLN A 264 27.75 -13.82 11.11
CA GLN A 264 27.80 -14.87 10.08
C GLN A 264 27.66 -14.32 8.65
N LYS A 265 28.29 -14.97 7.67
CA LYS A 265 28.29 -14.52 6.25
C LYS A 265 27.51 -15.45 5.32
N SER A 266 27.32 -16.71 5.70
CA SER A 266 26.38 -17.60 5.05
C SER A 266 24.93 -17.19 5.35
N ALA A 267 24.02 -17.52 4.43
CA ALA A 267 22.61 -17.51 4.74
C ALA A 267 22.31 -18.47 5.91
N LEU A 268 21.30 -18.17 6.71
CA LEU A 268 20.64 -19.18 7.53
C LEU A 268 19.71 -19.97 6.61
N GLU A 269 19.88 -21.28 6.52
CA GLU A 269 19.01 -22.16 5.74
C GLU A 269 18.12 -23.00 6.67
N LEU A 270 16.81 -22.93 6.47
CA LEU A 270 15.82 -23.73 7.19
C LEU A 270 15.12 -24.68 6.21
N ARG A 271 15.07 -25.97 6.58
CA ARG A 271 14.34 -26.98 5.81
C ARG A 271 12.91 -27.11 6.33
N LEU A 272 11.92 -26.80 5.51
CA LEU A 272 10.51 -26.77 5.86
C LEU A 272 9.68 -27.54 4.83
N ASP A 273 9.42 -28.83 5.11
CA ASP A 273 8.69 -29.76 4.23
C ASP A 273 7.15 -29.51 4.23
N ALA A 274 6.72 -28.28 3.96
CA ALA A 274 5.35 -27.79 4.06
C ALA A 274 4.44 -28.11 2.85
N GLY A 275 4.64 -29.28 2.22
CA GLY A 275 3.86 -29.73 1.07
C GLY A 275 4.18 -29.02 -0.25
N ALA A 276 3.41 -29.35 -1.30
CA ALA A 276 3.65 -28.83 -2.65
C ALA A 276 3.26 -27.34 -2.81
N PRO A 277 3.86 -26.62 -3.78
CA PRO A 277 3.40 -25.29 -4.19
C PRO A 277 1.93 -25.27 -4.64
N GLN A 278 1.29 -24.10 -4.59
CA GLN A 278 -0.07 -23.93 -5.12
C GLN A 278 -0.05 -24.05 -6.65
N ALA A 279 -1.00 -24.79 -7.23
CA ALA A 279 -1.06 -25.05 -8.67
C ALA A 279 -1.33 -23.80 -9.55
N ARG A 280 -1.63 -22.66 -8.91
CA ARG A 280 -1.84 -21.35 -9.53
C ARG A 280 -1.39 -20.30 -8.51
N ALA A 281 -0.47 -19.42 -8.90
CA ALA A 281 -0.01 -18.33 -8.03
C ALA A 281 -1.15 -17.37 -7.68
N ARG A 282 -1.27 -16.97 -6.41
CA ARG A 282 -2.23 -15.95 -5.94
C ARG A 282 -1.49 -14.63 -5.77
N LEU A 283 -2.00 -13.55 -6.37
CA LEU A 283 -1.43 -12.19 -6.24
C LEU A 283 -2.49 -11.18 -5.77
N ASP A 284 -2.24 -10.57 -4.62
CA ASP A 284 -2.92 -9.37 -4.14
C ASP A 284 -2.11 -8.15 -4.57
N LEU A 285 -2.68 -7.29 -5.41
CA LEU A 285 -2.06 -6.05 -5.89
C LEU A 285 -2.86 -4.83 -5.45
N VAL A 286 -2.29 -4.03 -4.55
CA VAL A 286 -2.85 -2.74 -4.13
C VAL A 286 -2.18 -1.62 -4.92
N PHE A 287 -2.98 -0.66 -5.36
CA PHE A 287 -2.49 0.64 -5.78
C PHE A 287 -2.74 1.62 -4.62
N LEU A 288 -1.68 2.10 -3.99
CA LEU A 288 -1.71 3.14 -2.96
C LEU A 288 -1.29 4.45 -3.63
N VAL A 289 -2.18 5.42 -3.76
CA VAL A 289 -2.01 6.55 -4.68
C VAL A 289 -2.29 7.88 -3.98
N ASP A 290 -1.30 8.75 -4.04
CA ASP A 290 -1.43 10.17 -3.69
C ASP A 290 -2.40 10.85 -4.66
N ALA A 291 -3.43 11.51 -4.12
CA ALA A 291 -4.53 12.12 -4.86
C ALA A 291 -4.80 13.57 -4.44
N THR A 292 -3.74 14.24 -3.98
CA THR A 292 -3.60 15.68 -3.68
C THR A 292 -3.66 16.53 -4.95
N GLY A 293 -3.51 17.85 -4.84
CA GLY A 293 -3.61 18.77 -5.97
C GLY A 293 -2.43 18.73 -6.95
N SER A 294 -1.20 18.48 -6.49
CA SER A 294 0.00 18.42 -7.33
C SER A 294 -0.03 17.23 -8.32
N MET A 295 -0.63 16.13 -7.89
CA MET A 295 -0.75 14.89 -8.64
C MET A 295 -1.80 14.90 -9.78
N ASP A 296 -2.47 16.00 -10.16
CA ASP A 296 -3.57 15.94 -11.19
C ASP A 296 -3.06 15.55 -12.58
N ASP A 297 -2.01 16.20 -13.03
CA ASP A 297 -1.40 15.99 -14.33
C ASP A 297 -0.82 14.55 -14.40
N GLU A 298 -0.24 14.09 -13.30
CA GLU A 298 0.30 12.74 -13.09
C GLU A 298 -0.80 11.68 -13.04
N ILE A 299 -1.85 11.85 -12.23
CA ILE A 299 -3.04 10.98 -12.19
C ILE A 299 -3.74 10.91 -13.56
N GLY A 300 -3.71 12.00 -14.34
CA GLY A 300 -4.20 12.03 -15.71
C GLY A 300 -3.47 11.05 -16.63
N LYS A 301 -2.14 10.96 -16.50
CA LYS A 301 -1.27 10.04 -17.26
C LYS A 301 -1.31 8.63 -16.67
N LEU A 302 -1.10 8.51 -15.36
CA LEU A 302 -0.95 7.28 -14.59
C LEU A 302 -2.15 6.35 -14.73
N LYS A 303 -3.40 6.84 -14.75
CA LYS A 303 -4.59 5.98 -14.95
C LYS A 303 -4.49 5.05 -16.15
N ALA A 304 -3.92 5.52 -17.26
CA ALA A 304 -3.71 4.68 -18.45
C ALA A 304 -2.73 3.55 -18.15
N SER A 305 -1.60 3.85 -17.50
CA SER A 305 -0.63 2.85 -17.07
C SER A 305 -1.18 1.91 -15.99
N LEU A 306 -1.94 2.39 -14.99
CA LEU A 306 -2.52 1.52 -13.94
C LEU A 306 -3.54 0.53 -14.51
N ARG A 307 -4.35 0.96 -15.49
CA ARG A 307 -5.21 0.07 -16.28
C ARG A 307 -4.36 -0.96 -17.04
N SER A 308 -3.36 -0.52 -17.83
CA SER A 308 -2.48 -1.42 -18.60
C SER A 308 -1.78 -2.44 -17.72
N ILE A 309 -1.29 -2.04 -16.53
CA ILE A 309 -0.72 -2.94 -15.53
C ILE A 309 -1.74 -4.01 -15.11
N ALA A 310 -2.97 -3.61 -14.79
CA ALA A 310 -4.01 -4.56 -14.37
C ALA A 310 -4.42 -5.51 -15.51
N ASP A 311 -4.55 -5.01 -16.75
CA ASP A 311 -4.86 -5.79 -17.96
C ASP A 311 -3.71 -6.77 -18.33
N GLU A 312 -2.46 -6.30 -18.34
CA GLU A 312 -1.27 -7.11 -18.67
C GLU A 312 -0.96 -8.15 -17.59
N VAL A 313 -1.16 -7.83 -16.31
CA VAL A 313 -1.02 -8.78 -15.20
C VAL A 313 -2.12 -9.85 -15.25
N ALA A 314 -3.36 -9.50 -15.65
CA ALA A 314 -4.43 -10.45 -15.93
C ALA A 314 -4.17 -11.30 -17.19
N GLY A 315 -3.50 -10.73 -18.19
CA GLY A 315 -3.10 -11.39 -19.44
C GLY A 315 -1.88 -12.32 -19.34
N LEU A 316 -1.22 -12.44 -18.18
CA LEU A 316 0.00 -13.23 -18.05
C LEU A 316 -0.22 -14.72 -18.41
N PRO A 317 0.72 -15.38 -19.13
CA PRO A 317 0.60 -16.80 -19.49
C PRO A 317 0.45 -17.76 -18.30
N SER A 318 1.02 -17.40 -17.14
CA SER A 318 0.86 -18.14 -15.87
C SER A 318 -0.54 -18.01 -15.25
N ARG A 319 -1.36 -17.08 -15.74
CA ARG A 319 -2.74 -16.80 -15.31
C ARG A 319 -2.88 -16.77 -13.77
N PRO A 320 -2.22 -15.84 -13.06
CA PRO A 320 -2.35 -15.75 -11.60
C PRO A 320 -3.81 -15.55 -11.15
N ASP A 321 -4.11 -15.91 -9.91
CA ASP A 321 -5.39 -15.65 -9.24
C ASP A 321 -5.37 -14.28 -8.57
N LEU A 322 -5.98 -13.29 -9.22
CA LEU A 322 -5.77 -11.88 -8.96
C LEU A 322 -6.81 -11.26 -8.04
N CYS A 323 -6.33 -10.41 -7.15
CA CYS A 323 -7.13 -9.49 -6.36
C CYS A 323 -6.55 -8.07 -6.48
N PHE A 324 -7.38 -7.11 -6.86
CA PHE A 324 -7.00 -5.70 -6.98
C PHE A 324 -7.71 -4.84 -5.92
N ALA A 325 -6.98 -3.88 -5.35
CA ALA A 325 -7.51 -2.87 -4.43
C ALA A 325 -6.91 -1.49 -4.73
N LEU A 326 -7.60 -0.42 -4.31
CA LEU A 326 -7.12 0.96 -4.40
C LEU A 326 -7.20 1.60 -3.01
N VAL A 327 -6.14 2.30 -2.58
CA VAL A 327 -6.20 3.25 -1.47
C VAL A 327 -5.72 4.59 -2.02
N ALA A 328 -6.62 5.57 -2.08
CA ALA A 328 -6.32 6.93 -2.52
C ALA A 328 -6.30 7.87 -1.32
N TYR A 329 -5.32 8.78 -1.23
CA TYR A 329 -5.19 9.68 -0.07
C TYR A 329 -4.92 11.14 -0.44
N ARG A 330 -5.10 12.02 0.54
CA ARG A 330 -4.83 13.47 0.52
C ARG A 330 -4.36 13.89 1.92
N ASP A 331 -4.73 15.07 2.42
CA ASP A 331 -4.47 15.46 3.81
C ASP A 331 -5.73 15.71 4.67
N LYS A 332 -5.48 16.17 5.89
CA LYS A 332 -6.45 16.67 6.87
C LYS A 332 -6.90 18.08 6.48
N GLY A 333 -8.15 18.40 6.77
CA GLY A 333 -8.86 19.62 6.32
C GLY A 333 -9.60 19.44 4.98
N ASP A 334 -9.17 18.47 4.18
CA ASP A 334 -9.65 18.15 2.85
C ASP A 334 -11.06 17.52 2.83
N ALA A 335 -11.55 17.15 1.65
CA ALA A 335 -12.80 16.38 1.53
C ALA A 335 -12.70 14.99 2.20
N PHE A 336 -11.57 14.31 2.04
CA PHE A 336 -11.25 13.02 2.65
C PHE A 336 -9.74 12.95 2.90
N VAL A 337 -9.30 12.33 4.02
CA VAL A 337 -7.89 11.95 4.21
C VAL A 337 -7.57 10.74 3.34
N LEU A 338 -8.46 9.73 3.35
CA LEU A 338 -8.31 8.54 2.50
C LEU A 338 -9.64 7.95 2.03
N ARG A 339 -9.57 7.23 0.92
CA ARG A 339 -10.60 6.36 0.33
C ARG A 339 -9.98 5.01 0.00
N SER A 340 -10.37 3.97 0.73
CA SER A 340 -9.99 2.60 0.46
C SER A 340 -11.11 1.86 -0.29
N HIS A 341 -10.73 1.05 -1.28
CA HIS A 341 -11.59 0.13 -2.01
C HIS A 341 -11.00 -1.28 -1.82
N ASP A 342 -11.65 -2.08 -0.97
CA ASP A 342 -11.17 -3.42 -0.60
C ASP A 342 -11.21 -4.40 -1.77
N PHE A 343 -10.39 -5.46 -1.67
CA PHE A 343 -10.03 -6.36 -2.76
C PHE A 343 -11.23 -6.94 -3.52
N THR A 344 -11.17 -6.83 -4.85
CA THR A 344 -12.03 -7.49 -5.84
C THR A 344 -11.22 -8.34 -6.83
N ASN A 345 -11.85 -9.34 -7.46
CA ASN A 345 -11.35 -9.97 -8.70
C ASN A 345 -12.07 -9.50 -9.97
N ASP A 346 -13.08 -8.62 -9.89
CA ASP A 346 -13.68 -7.97 -11.06
C ASP A 346 -12.77 -6.84 -11.54
N LEU A 347 -11.88 -7.16 -12.49
CA LEU A 347 -11.00 -6.20 -13.17
C LEU A 347 -11.78 -5.02 -13.76
N GLY A 348 -12.98 -5.25 -14.30
CA GLY A 348 -13.82 -4.19 -14.85
C GLY A 348 -14.38 -3.26 -13.77
N ALA A 349 -14.76 -3.79 -12.60
CA ALA A 349 -15.14 -2.96 -11.46
C ALA A 349 -13.95 -2.19 -10.89
N PHE A 350 -12.78 -2.82 -10.82
CA PHE A 350 -11.55 -2.16 -10.39
C PHE A 350 -11.14 -1.01 -11.34
N GLN A 351 -11.21 -1.22 -12.66
CA GLN A 351 -11.02 -0.15 -13.65
C GLN A 351 -12.03 0.99 -13.47
N ARG A 352 -13.33 0.69 -13.25
CA ARG A 352 -14.34 1.71 -12.94
C ARG A 352 -14.05 2.48 -11.64
N VAL A 353 -13.27 1.93 -10.71
CA VAL A 353 -12.79 2.63 -9.50
C VAL A 353 -11.61 3.56 -9.83
N LEU A 354 -10.60 3.10 -10.57
CA LEU A 354 -9.49 3.95 -11.06
C LEU A 354 -10.01 5.16 -11.87
N ASP A 355 -11.07 4.96 -12.65
CA ASP A 355 -11.72 5.99 -13.47
C ASP A 355 -12.35 7.12 -12.66
N GLN A 356 -12.62 6.91 -11.36
CA GLN A 356 -13.18 7.89 -10.43
C GLN A 356 -12.10 8.67 -9.64
N LEU A 357 -10.85 8.18 -9.59
CA LEU A 357 -9.73 8.83 -8.91
C LEU A 357 -9.50 10.26 -9.44
N ARG A 358 -9.43 11.27 -8.57
CA ARG A 358 -9.13 12.66 -8.95
C ARG A 358 -8.18 13.27 -7.94
N ALA A 359 -7.18 13.99 -8.45
CA ALA A 359 -6.46 14.98 -7.69
C ALA A 359 -7.39 16.11 -7.21
N ALA A 360 -7.10 16.64 -6.04
CA ALA A 360 -7.46 17.97 -5.53
C ALA A 360 -7.06 18.01 -4.04
N GLY A 361 -6.99 19.20 -3.46
CA GLY A 361 -6.61 19.34 -2.05
C GLY A 361 -5.10 19.23 -1.85
N GLY A 362 -4.67 18.76 -0.68
CA GLY A 362 -3.36 19.11 -0.12
C GLY A 362 -3.26 20.61 0.20
N GLY A 363 -2.07 21.12 0.50
CA GLY A 363 -1.85 22.56 0.66
C GLY A 363 -0.53 22.92 1.32
N ASP A 364 -0.17 22.20 2.37
CA ASP A 364 1.20 22.03 2.84
C ASP A 364 1.89 20.83 2.16
N TYR A 365 3.14 20.59 2.53
CA TYR A 365 4.00 19.49 2.08
C TYR A 365 4.91 19.23 3.29
N PRO A 366 4.81 18.10 4.03
CA PRO A 366 4.35 16.76 3.63
C PRO A 366 2.83 16.55 3.43
N GLU A 367 2.44 15.29 3.17
CA GLU A 367 1.05 14.83 2.93
C GLU A 367 0.71 13.58 3.81
N ALA A 368 -0.57 13.17 3.93
CA ALA A 368 -1.01 12.10 4.85
C ALA A 368 -0.78 10.64 4.38
N MET A 369 0.42 10.36 3.84
CA MET A 369 0.82 9.02 3.39
C MET A 369 0.84 7.97 4.53
N ASN A 370 1.10 8.36 5.80
CA ASN A 370 1.10 7.43 6.94
C ASN A 370 -0.26 6.76 7.13
N GLU A 371 -1.34 7.55 7.16
CA GLU A 371 -2.71 7.08 7.33
C GLU A 371 -3.13 6.13 6.21
N ALA A 372 -2.70 6.43 4.98
CA ALA A 372 -2.98 5.63 3.80
C ALA A 372 -2.20 4.31 3.76
N LEU A 373 -0.95 4.32 4.21
CA LEU A 373 -0.15 3.11 4.41
C LEU A 373 -0.72 2.25 5.54
N HIS A 374 -1.16 2.86 6.65
CA HIS A 374 -1.79 2.17 7.76
C HIS A 374 -3.07 1.44 7.33
N GLU A 375 -3.95 2.14 6.61
CA GLU A 375 -5.16 1.56 6.01
C GLU A 375 -4.82 0.40 5.05
N THR A 376 -3.83 0.61 4.19
CA THR A 376 -3.34 -0.41 3.24
C THR A 376 -2.85 -1.66 3.95
N VAL A 377 -2.08 -1.51 5.04
CA VAL A 377 -1.50 -2.63 5.77
C VAL A 377 -2.54 -3.32 6.65
N HIS A 378 -3.43 -2.60 7.35
CA HIS A 378 -4.26 -3.16 8.42
C HIS A 378 -5.75 -3.32 8.13
N SER A 379 -6.34 -2.49 7.27
CA SER A 379 -7.78 -2.52 7.00
C SER A 379 -8.16 -3.36 5.78
N LEU A 380 -7.29 -3.45 4.77
CA LEU A 380 -7.54 -4.25 3.57
C LEU A 380 -7.57 -5.76 3.90
N ALA A 381 -8.48 -6.49 3.26
CA ALA A 381 -8.69 -7.92 3.50
C ALA A 381 -7.71 -8.79 2.69
N TRP A 382 -6.42 -8.65 2.98
CA TRP A 382 -5.34 -9.44 2.39
C TRP A 382 -5.60 -10.96 2.52
N ARG A 383 -5.35 -11.70 1.43
CA ARG A 383 -5.55 -13.14 1.39
C ARG A 383 -4.52 -13.88 2.24
N GLY A 384 -4.96 -14.93 2.92
CA GLY A 384 -4.10 -15.86 3.67
C GLY A 384 -3.22 -16.73 2.76
N ASP A 385 -2.59 -17.75 3.35
CA ASP A 385 -1.71 -18.79 2.80
C ASP A 385 -1.45 -18.79 1.28
N GLY A 386 -0.20 -18.50 0.90
CA GLY A 386 0.34 -18.60 -0.45
C GLY A 386 -0.02 -17.43 -1.37
N ALA A 387 -0.58 -16.34 -0.83
CA ALA A 387 -0.73 -15.09 -1.59
C ALA A 387 0.60 -14.32 -1.62
N THR A 388 1.06 -14.00 -2.83
CA THR A 388 2.02 -12.92 -3.07
C THR A 388 1.29 -11.61 -2.83
N ARG A 389 1.85 -10.71 -2.01
CA ARG A 389 1.18 -9.48 -1.59
C ARG A 389 2.04 -8.28 -1.98
N MET A 390 1.53 -7.45 -2.88
CA MET A 390 2.27 -6.33 -3.48
C MET A 390 1.47 -5.03 -3.33
N VAL A 391 2.15 -3.95 -2.96
CA VAL A 391 1.63 -2.58 -3.03
C VAL A 391 2.47 -1.81 -4.04
N LEU A 392 1.82 -1.06 -4.93
CA LEU A 392 2.44 0.01 -5.68
C LEU A 392 2.09 1.32 -4.97
N LEU A 393 3.07 2.00 -4.38
CA LEU A 393 2.88 3.29 -3.70
C LEU A 393 3.30 4.40 -4.66
N LEU A 394 2.36 5.23 -5.12
CA LEU A 394 2.61 6.30 -6.08
C LEU A 394 2.41 7.67 -5.41
N ALA A 395 3.49 8.44 -5.25
CA ALA A 395 3.45 9.74 -4.57
C ALA A 395 4.60 10.69 -4.98
N ASP A 396 4.34 11.99 -4.90
CA ASP A 396 5.28 13.12 -5.08
C ASP A 396 5.63 13.84 -3.77
N ALA A 397 5.04 13.44 -2.63
CA ALA A 397 5.33 13.99 -1.30
C ALA A 397 5.87 12.93 -0.31
N PRO A 398 6.59 13.35 0.76
CA PRO A 398 6.84 12.53 1.95
C PRO A 398 5.57 12.43 2.85
N PRO A 399 5.56 11.48 3.80
CA PRO A 399 4.60 11.50 4.92
C PRO A 399 4.93 12.60 5.93
N HIS A 400 3.91 13.13 6.61
CA HIS A 400 4.08 13.91 7.84
C HIS A 400 4.88 13.15 8.91
N LEU A 401 5.73 13.85 9.67
CA LEU A 401 6.62 13.24 10.69
C LEU A 401 6.47 13.84 12.10
N ASP A 402 5.78 14.96 12.22
CA ASP A 402 5.47 15.70 13.44
C ASP A 402 4.01 15.50 13.89
N GLN A 403 3.11 15.25 12.93
CA GLN A 403 1.71 14.92 13.20
C GLN A 403 1.55 13.59 13.96
N GLY A 404 0.63 13.59 14.93
CA GLY A 404 0.21 12.38 15.64
C GLY A 404 -0.74 11.52 14.81
N GLY A 405 -0.60 10.20 14.94
CA GLY A 405 -1.30 9.20 14.14
C GLY A 405 -0.42 7.97 13.89
N PRO A 406 -0.81 7.09 12.94
CA PRO A 406 0.06 6.04 12.42
C PRO A 406 1.41 6.56 11.94
N GLN A 407 2.42 5.69 11.91
CA GLN A 407 3.78 6.04 11.51
C GLN A 407 4.33 4.93 10.61
N TYR A 408 4.85 5.30 9.45
CA TYR A 408 5.22 4.33 8.42
C TYR A 408 6.19 3.26 8.93
N ASP A 409 7.13 3.58 9.82
CA ASP A 409 8.14 2.62 10.32
C ASP A 409 7.57 1.50 11.20
N GLU A 410 6.47 1.74 11.90
CA GLU A 410 5.71 0.68 12.58
C GLU A 410 4.89 -0.15 11.59
N ASP A 411 4.27 0.50 10.61
CA ASP A 411 3.49 -0.18 9.57
C ASP A 411 4.36 -0.98 8.59
N LEU A 412 5.65 -0.64 8.44
CA LEU A 412 6.63 -1.47 7.72
C LEU A 412 6.95 -2.78 8.46
N LYS A 413 6.98 -2.78 9.80
CA LYS A 413 7.11 -4.01 10.61
C LYS A 413 5.87 -4.90 10.44
N ALA A 414 4.69 -4.29 10.40
CA ALA A 414 3.43 -4.98 10.11
C ALA A 414 3.36 -5.52 8.68
N ALA A 415 3.81 -4.74 7.68
CA ALA A 415 3.86 -5.14 6.28
C ALA A 415 4.80 -6.35 6.07
N LEU A 416 5.99 -6.31 6.66
CA LEU A 416 6.95 -7.42 6.64
C LEU A 416 6.34 -8.69 7.26
N GLY A 417 5.72 -8.58 8.44
CA GLY A 417 5.01 -9.68 9.11
C GLY A 417 3.79 -10.24 8.35
N LYS A 418 3.21 -9.44 7.46
CA LYS A 418 2.16 -9.84 6.51
C LYS A 418 2.71 -10.32 5.16
N GLY A 419 4.02 -10.24 4.91
CA GLY A 419 4.62 -10.57 3.61
C GLY A 419 4.24 -9.61 2.48
N ILE A 420 3.92 -8.35 2.81
CA ILE A 420 3.55 -7.31 1.85
C ILE A 420 4.82 -6.62 1.35
N LYS A 421 5.17 -6.80 0.07
CA LYS A 421 6.23 -6.06 -0.61
C LYS A 421 5.70 -4.73 -1.13
N ILE A 422 6.38 -3.62 -0.84
CA ILE A 422 5.99 -2.28 -1.31
C ILE A 422 6.96 -1.81 -2.39
N PHE A 423 6.43 -1.49 -3.56
CA PHE A 423 7.15 -0.89 -4.67
C PHE A 423 6.76 0.58 -4.75
N SER A 424 7.58 1.43 -4.13
CA SER A 424 7.39 2.87 -4.15
C SER A 424 7.74 3.43 -5.53
N VAL A 425 6.96 4.41 -6.00
CA VAL A 425 7.03 5.04 -7.32
C VAL A 425 7.09 6.54 -7.10
N GLY A 426 8.29 7.10 -7.15
CA GLY A 426 8.50 8.54 -7.01
C GLY A 426 7.97 9.29 -8.22
N ALA A 427 6.93 10.10 -8.01
CA ALA A 427 6.37 10.98 -9.02
C ALA A 427 7.12 12.32 -9.11
N SER A 428 6.77 13.16 -10.09
CA SER A 428 7.37 14.49 -10.26
C SER A 428 7.13 15.39 -9.05
N GLY A 429 8.21 15.96 -8.50
CA GLY A 429 8.16 16.84 -7.33
C GLY A 429 8.71 16.20 -6.06
N LEU A 430 8.85 14.86 -6.02
CA LEU A 430 9.37 14.14 -4.87
C LEU A 430 10.77 14.62 -4.47
N ASP A 431 10.86 15.22 -3.30
CA ASP A 431 12.09 15.78 -2.76
C ASP A 431 13.03 14.70 -2.19
N ARG A 432 14.13 15.11 -1.55
CA ARG A 432 15.09 14.19 -0.94
C ARG A 432 14.52 13.47 0.29
N GLN A 433 13.62 14.09 1.05
CA GLN A 433 12.92 13.44 2.16
C GLN A 433 11.95 12.39 1.63
N GLY A 434 11.14 12.75 0.63
CA GLY A 434 10.26 11.84 -0.09
C GLY A 434 11.01 10.64 -0.68
N GLU A 435 12.12 10.88 -1.40
CA GLU A 435 12.97 9.82 -1.96
C GLU A 435 13.53 8.91 -0.86
N TYR A 436 14.09 9.47 0.21
CA TYR A 436 14.64 8.69 1.33
C TYR A 436 13.59 7.76 1.93
N ILE A 437 12.40 8.29 2.21
CA ILE A 437 11.33 7.54 2.88
C ILE A 437 10.73 6.49 1.94
N GLN A 438 10.49 6.84 0.66
CA GLN A 438 10.01 5.87 -0.33
C GLN A 438 11.02 4.73 -0.58
N ARG A 439 12.33 5.00 -0.59
CA ARG A 439 13.39 3.99 -0.66
C ARG A 439 13.48 3.15 0.61
N GLN A 440 13.29 3.75 1.79
CA GLN A 440 13.24 3.04 3.07
C GLN A 440 12.04 2.08 3.16
N ILE A 441 10.86 2.52 2.72
CA ILE A 441 9.64 1.73 2.58
C ILE A 441 9.86 0.52 1.66
N ALA A 442 10.43 0.77 0.47
CA ALA A 442 10.69 -0.28 -0.51
C ALA A 442 11.75 -1.28 -0.05
N GLN A 443 12.88 -0.80 0.48
CA GLN A 443 13.97 -1.67 0.91
C GLN A 443 13.53 -2.59 2.06
N TYR A 444 12.92 -2.04 3.11
CA TYR A 444 12.58 -2.81 4.31
C TYR A 444 11.54 -3.92 4.03
N THR A 445 10.64 -3.70 3.07
CA THR A 445 9.62 -4.69 2.67
C THR A 445 10.08 -5.64 1.57
N GLY A 446 11.32 -5.56 1.09
CA GLY A 446 11.83 -6.42 0.02
C GLY A 446 11.31 -6.07 -1.38
N GLY A 447 10.76 -4.87 -1.55
CA GLY A 447 10.41 -4.28 -2.85
C GLY A 447 11.55 -3.44 -3.43
N ARG A 448 11.21 -2.51 -4.33
CA ARG A 448 12.15 -1.66 -5.09
C ARG A 448 11.62 -0.24 -5.26
N PHE A 449 12.52 0.74 -5.38
CA PHE A 449 12.16 2.13 -5.70
C PHE A 449 12.16 2.34 -7.21
N VAL A 450 10.97 2.57 -7.74
CA VAL A 450 10.69 3.05 -9.09
C VAL A 450 10.60 4.57 -9.04
N PHE A 451 10.94 5.26 -10.12
CA PHE A 451 10.81 6.72 -10.20
C PHE A 451 10.48 7.12 -11.63
N LEU A 452 9.68 8.17 -11.78
CA LEU A 452 9.33 8.70 -13.09
C LEU A 452 10.53 9.45 -13.72
N THR A 453 10.62 9.40 -15.05
CA THR A 453 11.74 9.97 -15.82
C THR A 453 11.23 10.84 -16.97
N TYR A 454 11.89 11.97 -17.18
CA TYR A 454 11.40 13.06 -18.06
C TYR A 454 12.41 13.41 -19.16
N ALA A 455 11.96 14.18 -20.16
CA ALA A 455 12.83 14.72 -21.20
C ALA A 455 13.75 15.85 -20.69
N ASP A 456 13.31 16.54 -19.63
CA ASP A 456 14.07 17.45 -18.78
C ASP A 456 13.68 17.16 -17.33
N ALA A 457 14.63 16.77 -16.49
CA ALA A 457 14.36 16.35 -15.11
C ALA A 457 13.70 17.44 -14.24
N GLN A 458 14.01 18.71 -14.52
CA GLN A 458 13.53 19.87 -13.75
C GLN A 458 12.16 20.37 -14.26
N ARG A 459 11.66 19.82 -15.37
CA ARG A 459 10.38 20.21 -15.97
C ARG A 459 9.56 18.96 -16.33
N PRO A 460 8.74 18.41 -15.41
CA PRO A 460 7.89 17.25 -15.66
C PRO A 460 6.98 17.39 -16.89
N ALA A 461 6.50 18.61 -17.16
CA ALA A 461 5.71 18.95 -18.34
C ALA A 461 6.49 18.86 -19.68
N SER A 462 7.80 18.58 -19.67
CA SER A 462 8.60 18.26 -20.86
C SER A 462 8.20 16.94 -21.53
N GLY A 463 7.49 16.07 -20.79
CA GLY A 463 7.06 14.76 -21.27
C GLY A 463 8.07 13.65 -21.00
N PRO A 464 7.82 12.43 -21.51
CA PRO A 464 8.64 11.26 -21.22
C PRO A 464 10.06 11.38 -21.77
N GLY A 465 11.01 10.86 -21.00
CA GLY A 465 12.41 10.83 -21.35
C GLY A 465 13.23 10.00 -20.39
N ARG A 466 14.50 10.36 -20.19
CA ARG A 466 15.50 9.54 -19.50
C ARG A 466 16.17 10.19 -18.30
N GLU A 467 15.80 11.42 -17.96
CA GLU A 467 16.41 12.16 -16.85
C GLU A 467 15.57 12.04 -15.57
N THR A 468 16.22 12.23 -14.41
CA THR A 468 15.57 12.28 -13.10
C THR A 468 16.37 13.18 -12.14
N VAL A 469 15.73 13.64 -11.07
CA VAL A 469 16.35 14.46 -10.02
C VAL A 469 16.88 13.64 -8.83
N HIS A 470 16.51 12.36 -8.77
CA HIS A 470 16.85 11.44 -7.69
C HIS A 470 18.32 11.02 -7.67
N ASP A 471 18.85 10.65 -6.49
CA ASP A 471 20.23 10.16 -6.34
C ASP A 471 20.31 8.66 -6.66
N VAL A 472 20.10 8.37 -7.95
CA VAL A 472 20.04 7.04 -8.56
C VAL A 472 20.95 6.98 -9.78
N ARG A 473 21.60 5.82 -9.99
CA ARG A 473 22.69 5.65 -10.98
C ARG A 473 22.51 4.35 -11.74
N ASN A 474 23.11 4.27 -12.94
CA ASN A 474 23.18 3.06 -13.77
C ASN A 474 21.82 2.38 -14.10
N TYR A 475 20.71 3.13 -14.02
CA TYR A 475 19.37 2.60 -14.27
C TYR A 475 19.05 2.48 -15.76
N SER A 476 18.12 1.58 -16.07
CA SER A 476 17.47 1.52 -17.39
C SER A 476 16.09 2.18 -17.34
N VAL A 477 15.65 2.73 -18.48
CA VAL A 477 14.37 3.43 -18.60
C VAL A 477 13.44 2.63 -19.50
N GLN A 478 12.21 2.44 -19.04
CA GLN A 478 11.12 1.76 -19.76
C GLN A 478 9.84 2.59 -19.59
N THR A 479 8.73 2.19 -20.22
CA THR A 479 7.42 2.72 -19.84
C THR A 479 7.00 2.11 -18.49
N LEU A 480 6.30 2.89 -17.66
CA LEU A 480 5.95 2.50 -16.29
C LEU A 480 5.16 1.19 -16.25
N ASP A 481 4.20 1.03 -17.16
CA ASP A 481 3.41 -0.19 -17.34
C ASP A 481 4.28 -1.44 -17.50
N ARG A 482 5.12 -1.48 -18.53
CA ARG A 482 6.05 -2.59 -18.82
C ARG A 482 7.04 -2.82 -17.68
N LEU A 483 7.48 -1.77 -17.00
CA LEU A 483 8.40 -1.87 -15.88
C LEU A 483 7.73 -2.55 -14.69
N ILE A 484 6.52 -2.12 -14.30
CA ILE A 484 5.75 -2.75 -13.22
C ILE A 484 5.33 -4.18 -13.59
N VAL A 485 4.83 -4.42 -14.80
CA VAL A 485 4.48 -5.76 -15.29
C VAL A 485 5.70 -6.69 -15.27
N ARG A 486 6.89 -6.19 -15.60
CA ARG A 486 8.15 -6.93 -15.43
C ARG A 486 8.44 -7.24 -13.96
N LEU A 487 8.28 -6.28 -13.03
CA LEU A 487 8.47 -6.51 -11.60
C LEU A 487 7.51 -7.58 -11.04
N VAL A 488 6.23 -7.53 -11.42
CA VAL A 488 5.24 -8.55 -11.07
C VAL A 488 5.61 -9.92 -11.64
N ARG A 489 6.12 -9.98 -12.87
CA ARG A 489 6.59 -11.23 -13.50
C ARG A 489 7.87 -11.79 -12.85
N GLU A 490 8.78 -10.92 -12.40
CA GLU A 490 9.99 -11.33 -11.68
C GLU A 490 9.62 -11.91 -10.30
N GLU A 491 8.68 -11.29 -9.58
CA GLU A 491 8.20 -11.81 -8.29
C GLU A 491 7.45 -13.14 -8.46
N LEU A 492 6.45 -13.21 -9.36
CA LEU A 492 5.67 -14.44 -9.57
C LEU A 492 6.47 -15.57 -10.26
N GLY A 493 7.59 -15.25 -10.91
CA GLY A 493 8.42 -16.20 -11.64
C GLY A 493 9.31 -17.10 -10.77
N ALA A 494 9.29 -16.92 -9.44
CA ALA A 494 10.06 -17.73 -8.49
C ALA A 494 9.24 -18.82 -7.75
N LEU A 495 7.93 -18.93 -8.04
CA LEU A 495 6.98 -19.88 -7.44
C LEU A 495 6.95 -21.27 -8.14
#